data_AF-A0A6F9C297-F1
#
_entry.id   AF-A0A6F9C297-F1
#
_cell.length_a   1.000
_cell.length_b   1.000
_cell.length_c   1.000
_cell.angle_alpha   90.00
_cell.angle_beta   90.00
_cell.angle_gamma   90.00
#
_symmetry.space_group_name_H-M   'P 1'
#
loop_
_entity.id
_entity.type
_entity.pdbx_description
1 polymer ?
#
loop_
_entity_poly.entity_id
_entity_poly.type
_entity_poly.pdbx_seq_one_letter_code
_entity_poly.pdbx_strand_id
1 'polypeptide(L)'
;MPLFDPDSGLLIVSGMGDSVIDCFEVSASEPFLSQVSHCLTDAPTRGVAMVPKLALDVLSCEVMRVLQLTDSFIVPINYHVPRKSGQEFHADLYPDTLGRTAAMSAEEWWKGGEK
;
A
#
# COMPACT_ATOMS: atom_id res chain seq x y z
N MET A 1 -2.30 7.60 10.93
CA MET A 1 -2.36 6.17 10.58
C MET A 1 -1.34 5.90 9.49
N PRO A 2 -0.16 5.33 9.79
CA PRO A 2 0.83 4.93 8.80
C PRO A 2 0.54 3.53 8.26
N LEU A 3 0.57 3.34 6.94
CA LEU A 3 0.47 2.04 6.27
C LEU A 3 1.63 1.90 5.28
N PHE A 4 2.55 0.98 5.56
CA PHE A 4 3.77 0.79 4.75
C PHE A 4 3.66 -0.47 3.90
N ASP A 5 4.02 -0.33 2.63
CA ASP A 5 4.13 -1.43 1.68
C ASP A 5 5.61 -1.76 1.41
N PRO A 6 6.13 -2.89 1.90
CA PRO A 6 7.53 -3.26 1.72
C PRO A 6 7.89 -3.57 0.27
N ASP A 7 6.92 -3.99 -0.57
CA ASP A 7 7.21 -4.39 -1.95
C ASP A 7 7.52 -3.18 -2.84
N SER A 8 6.80 -2.06 -2.64
CA SER A 8 7.00 -0.83 -3.41
C SER A 8 7.78 0.25 -2.66
N GLY A 9 7.97 0.10 -1.35
CA GLY A 9 8.55 1.13 -0.50
C GLY A 9 7.62 2.32 -0.25
N LEU A 10 6.33 2.22 -0.61
CA LEU A 10 5.37 3.30 -0.41
C LEU A 10 4.80 3.32 1.02
N LEU A 11 4.71 4.52 1.58
CA LEU A 11 4.13 4.80 2.89
C LEU A 11 2.92 5.73 2.73
N ILE A 12 1.77 5.24 3.16
CA ILE A 12 0.53 6.02 3.25
C ILE A 12 0.39 6.60 4.65
N VAL A 13 0.11 7.90 4.72
CA VAL A 13 -0.15 8.61 5.96
C VAL A 13 -1.48 9.35 5.84
N SER A 14 -2.36 9.12 6.81
CA SER A 14 -3.60 9.87 6.97
C SER A 14 -3.95 10.09 8.44
N GLY A 15 -4.59 11.21 8.75
CA GLY A 15 -5.12 11.53 10.08
C GLY A 15 -6.62 11.28 10.16
N MET A 16 -7.09 10.82 11.31
CA MET A 16 -8.53 10.72 11.56
C MET A 16 -9.12 12.14 11.65
N GLY A 17 -10.16 12.42 10.89
CA GLY A 17 -10.76 13.74 10.75
C GLY A 17 -10.17 14.59 9.63
N ASP A 18 -9.02 14.19 9.06
CA ASP A 18 -8.41 14.90 7.94
C ASP A 18 -9.04 14.48 6.61
N SER A 19 -9.10 15.42 5.67
CA SER A 19 -9.51 15.18 4.29
C SER A 19 -8.29 15.00 3.36
N VAL A 20 -7.17 14.54 3.91
CA VAL A 20 -5.90 14.35 3.18
C VAL A 20 -5.38 12.92 3.37
N ILE A 21 -4.89 12.35 2.28
CA ILE A 21 -4.09 11.12 2.28
C ILE A 21 -2.79 11.39 1.54
N ASP A 22 -1.68 11.35 2.29
CA ASP A 22 -0.34 11.52 1.74
C ASP A 22 0.28 10.16 1.41
N CYS A 23 1.04 10.13 0.32
CA CYS A 23 1.86 8.99 -0.07
C CYS A 23 3.31 9.45 -0.17
N PHE A 24 4.20 8.70 0.45
CA PHE A 24 5.64 8.90 0.40
C PHE A 24 6.32 7.65 -0.13
N GLU A 25 7.49 7.82 -0.73
CA GLU A 25 8.45 6.75 -1.00
C GLU A 25 9.49 6.76 0.12
N VAL A 26 9.73 5.59 0.73
CA VAL A 26 10.71 5.39 1.80
C VAL A 26 12.02 4.91 1.19
N SER A 27 13.12 5.56 1.54
CA SER A 27 14.48 5.20 1.11
C SER A 27 15.42 5.02 2.30
N ALA A 28 16.46 4.20 2.11
CA ALA A 28 17.56 4.05 3.06
C ALA A 28 18.59 5.19 3.00
N SER A 29 18.46 6.11 2.03
CA SER A 29 19.33 7.29 1.86
C SER A 29 18.52 8.58 1.86
N GLU A 30 19.17 9.71 2.15
CA GLU A 30 18.55 11.04 2.05
C GLU A 30 17.84 11.23 0.69
N PRO A 31 16.62 11.81 0.66
CA PRO A 31 15.91 12.46 1.77
C PRO A 31 15.13 11.53 2.72
N PHE A 32 15.30 10.20 2.63
CA PHE A 32 14.60 9.13 3.37
C PHE A 32 13.09 9.02 3.12
N LEU A 33 12.40 10.15 2.95
CA LEU A 33 11.00 10.24 2.58
C LEU A 33 10.85 11.24 1.43
N SER A 34 10.38 10.76 0.30
CA SER A 34 10.06 11.59 -0.87
C SER A 34 8.54 11.62 -1.05
N GLN A 35 7.92 12.81 -1.11
CA GLN A 35 6.47 12.88 -1.32
C GLN A 35 6.11 12.48 -2.75
N VAL A 36 5.28 11.44 -2.87
CA VAL A 36 4.78 10.90 -4.15
C VAL A 36 3.44 11.52 -4.50
N SER A 37 2.55 11.67 -3.52
CA SER A 37 1.24 12.30 -3.72
C SER A 37 0.73 13.02 -2.49
N HIS A 38 -0.05 14.08 -2.72
CA HIS A 38 -0.90 14.71 -1.72
C HIS A 38 -2.35 14.62 -2.22
N CYS A 39 -3.09 13.61 -1.76
CA CYS A 39 -4.46 13.37 -2.22
C CYS A 39 -5.45 14.11 -1.33
N LEU A 40 -6.12 15.13 -1.88
CA LEU A 40 -7.27 15.75 -1.25
C LEU A 40 -8.51 14.86 -1.47
N THR A 41 -9.23 14.60 -0.40
CA THR A 41 -10.44 13.76 -0.40
C THR A 41 -11.67 14.62 -0.13
N ASP A 42 -12.83 14.19 -0.62
CA ASP A 42 -14.08 14.97 -0.51
C ASP A 42 -14.71 14.91 0.89
N ALA A 43 -14.25 14.00 1.75
CA ALA A 43 -14.83 13.77 3.07
C ALA A 43 -13.75 13.45 4.12
N PRO A 44 -13.97 13.80 5.40
CA PRO A 44 -13.07 13.47 6.48
C PRO A 44 -12.85 11.96 6.64
N THR A 45 -11.59 11.58 6.85
CA THR A 45 -11.17 10.19 7.05
C THR A 45 -11.54 9.70 8.45
N ARG A 46 -12.24 8.58 8.54
CA ARG A 46 -12.50 7.85 9.80
C ARG A 46 -11.54 6.67 10.01
N GLY A 47 -10.95 6.18 8.92
CA GLY A 47 -9.96 5.12 8.94
C GLY A 47 -9.42 4.86 7.55
N VAL A 48 -8.29 4.16 7.49
CA VAL A 48 -7.68 3.71 6.23
C VAL A 48 -7.24 2.25 6.38
N ALA A 49 -7.36 1.49 5.30
CA ALA A 49 -6.85 0.13 5.21
C ALA A 49 -6.18 -0.08 3.85
N MET A 50 -5.04 -0.77 3.83
CA MET A 50 -4.41 -1.22 2.59
C MET A 50 -5.11 -2.48 2.06
N VAL A 51 -5.29 -2.53 0.75
CA VAL A 51 -5.71 -3.75 0.05
C VAL A 51 -4.49 -4.66 -0.14
N PRO A 52 -4.59 -5.99 0.11
CA PRO A 52 -3.48 -6.92 -0.10
C PRO A 52 -2.98 -6.94 -1.54
N LYS A 53 -1.67 -7.14 -1.71
CA LYS A 53 -0.99 -7.19 -3.03
C LYS A 53 -1.64 -8.15 -4.02
N LEU A 54 -2.05 -9.32 -3.55
CA LEU A 54 -2.71 -10.36 -4.35
C LEU A 54 -4.09 -9.96 -4.90
N ALA A 55 -4.64 -8.81 -4.50
CA ALA A 55 -5.93 -8.29 -4.96
C ALA A 55 -5.81 -7.02 -5.84
N LEU A 56 -4.60 -6.59 -6.15
CA LEU A 56 -4.37 -5.44 -7.03
C LEU A 56 -4.53 -5.81 -8.50
N ASP A 57 -4.92 -4.84 -9.31
CA ASP A 57 -5.00 -4.97 -10.75
C ASP A 57 -3.62 -4.76 -11.38
N VAL A 58 -2.87 -5.85 -11.50
CA VAL A 58 -1.50 -5.83 -12.03
C VAL A 58 -1.42 -5.47 -13.52
N LEU A 59 -2.50 -5.65 -14.28
CA LEU A 59 -2.54 -5.31 -15.70
C LEU A 59 -2.69 -3.80 -15.92
N SER A 60 -3.36 -3.09 -15.00
CA SER A 60 -3.44 -1.62 -15.00
C SER A 60 -2.29 -0.94 -14.26
N CYS A 61 -1.21 -1.68 -13.95
CA CYS A 61 -0.05 -1.16 -13.22
C CYS A 61 -0.42 -0.58 -11.84
N GLU A 62 -1.49 -1.08 -11.21
CA GLU A 62 -1.83 -0.72 -9.84
C GLU A 62 -0.80 -1.32 -8.89
N VAL A 63 -0.12 -0.47 -8.12
CA VAL A 63 0.92 -0.89 -7.17
C VAL A 63 0.46 -0.81 -5.72
N MET A 64 -0.57 -0.01 -5.44
CA MET A 64 -1.18 0.10 -4.12
C MET A 64 -2.63 0.57 -4.22
N ARG A 65 -3.49 0.06 -3.35
CA ARG A 65 -4.86 0.54 -3.17
C ARG A 65 -5.15 0.72 -1.69
N VAL A 66 -5.68 1.88 -1.33
CA VAL A 66 -6.10 2.23 0.02
C VAL A 66 -7.61 2.38 0.03
N LEU A 67 -8.26 1.83 1.06
CA LEU A 67 -9.68 2.04 1.32
C LEU A 67 -9.82 3.09 2.42
N GLN A 68 -10.29 4.28 2.06
CA GLN A 68 -10.66 5.33 2.99
C GLN A 68 -12.06 5.06 3.53
N LEU A 69 -12.20 4.93 4.84
CA LEU A 69 -13.49 4.94 5.50
C LEU A 69 -13.91 6.40 5.77
N THR A 70 -15.12 6.75 5.35
CA THR A 70 -15.78 8.04 5.65
C THR A 70 -17.04 7.76 6.46
N ASP A 71 -17.82 8.80 6.79
CA ASP A 71 -19.09 8.63 7.51
C ASP A 71 -20.17 7.90 6.69
N SER A 72 -20.07 7.96 5.35
CA SER A 72 -21.11 7.45 4.45
C SER A 72 -20.65 6.32 3.54
N PHE A 73 -19.36 6.27 3.21
CA PHE A 73 -18.82 5.38 2.18
C PHE A 73 -17.42 4.86 2.51
N ILE A 74 -17.08 3.73 1.89
CA ILE A 74 -15.69 3.29 1.73
C ILE A 74 -15.25 3.73 0.32
N VAL A 75 -14.24 4.59 0.26
CA VAL A 75 -13.73 5.19 -0.98
C VAL A 75 -12.38 4.57 -1.33
N PRO A 76 -12.22 3.88 -2.46
CA PRO A 76 -10.93 3.36 -2.90
C PRO A 76 -10.07 4.47 -3.51
N ILE A 77 -8.80 4.51 -3.12
CA ILE A 77 -7.76 5.38 -3.66
C ILE A 77 -6.67 4.48 -4.23
N ASN A 78 -6.49 4.55 -5.55
CA ASN A 78 -5.61 3.66 -6.29
C ASN A 78 -4.36 4.41 -6.73
N TYR A 79 -3.20 3.76 -6.57
CA TYR A 79 -1.91 4.26 -7.02
C TYR A 79 -1.44 3.40 -8.20
N HIS A 80 -1.31 4.06 -9.35
CA HIS A 80 -0.87 3.42 -10.59
C HIS A 80 0.46 3.99 -11.03
N VAL A 81 1.36 3.12 -11.49
CA VAL A 81 2.58 3.57 -12.18
C VAL A 81 2.26 3.77 -13.65
N PRO A 82 2.44 4.98 -14.22
CA PRO A 82 2.13 5.23 -15.62
C PRO A 82 3.08 4.46 -16.54
N ARG A 83 2.55 3.50 -17.31
CA ARG A 83 3.27 2.70 -18.32
C ARG A 83 2.59 2.85 -19.69
N LYS A 84 3.38 2.76 -20.77
CA LYS A 84 2.89 2.93 -22.15
C LYS A 84 2.00 1.77 -22.64
N SER A 85 2.25 0.56 -22.16
CA SER A 85 1.49 -0.65 -22.52
C SER A 85 0.69 -1.10 -21.28
N GLY A 86 -0.59 -0.73 -21.22
CA GLY A 86 -1.49 -1.06 -20.11
C GLY A 86 -2.12 -2.46 -20.19
N GLN A 87 -1.55 -3.35 -21.01
CA GLN A 87 -2.01 -4.74 -21.16
C GLN A 87 -0.87 -5.76 -21.06
N GLU A 88 0.34 -5.32 -20.77
CA GLU A 88 1.50 -6.17 -20.52
C GLU A 88 1.80 -6.23 -19.02
N PHE A 89 2.30 -7.36 -18.57
CA PHE A 89 2.74 -7.53 -17.18
C PHE A 89 4.12 -6.88 -16.99
N HIS A 90 4.22 -5.89 -16.10
CA HIS A 90 5.45 -5.18 -15.76
C HIS A 90 6.09 -5.80 -14.52
N ALA A 91 6.85 -6.88 -14.70
CA ALA A 91 7.43 -7.67 -13.59
C ALA A 91 8.32 -6.85 -12.64
N ASP A 92 8.90 -5.74 -13.11
CA ASP A 92 9.72 -4.84 -12.30
C ASP A 92 8.91 -4.09 -11.21
N LEU A 93 7.59 -3.98 -11.37
CA LEU A 93 6.70 -3.38 -10.37
C LEU A 93 6.23 -4.36 -9.29
N TYR A 94 6.43 -5.67 -9.51
CA TYR A 94 5.80 -6.74 -8.75
C TYR A 94 6.84 -7.77 -8.31
N PRO A 95 7.68 -7.47 -7.31
CA PRO A 95 8.55 -8.47 -6.70
C PRO A 95 7.72 -9.59 -6.07
N ASP A 96 8.37 -10.70 -5.72
CA ASP A 96 7.74 -11.77 -4.95
C ASP A 96 7.18 -11.20 -3.64
N THR A 97 5.87 -11.39 -3.43
CA THR A 97 5.13 -10.83 -2.28
C THR A 97 4.72 -11.93 -1.30
N LEU A 98 4.32 -11.53 -0.10
CA LEU A 98 3.83 -12.44 0.93
C LEU A 98 2.62 -13.24 0.43
N GLY A 99 2.78 -14.57 0.42
CA GLY A 99 1.72 -15.51 0.07
C GLY A 99 0.69 -15.71 1.19
N ARG A 100 -0.25 -16.63 0.95
CA ARG A 100 -1.29 -16.99 1.93
C ARG A 100 -0.85 -18.07 2.93
N THR A 101 0.32 -18.65 2.72
CA THR A 101 0.83 -19.75 3.53
C THR A 101 1.69 -19.18 4.65
N ALA A 102 1.39 -19.57 5.89
CA ALA A 102 2.23 -19.21 7.03
C ALA A 102 3.64 -19.82 6.88
N ALA A 103 4.67 -19.03 7.16
CA ALA A 103 6.07 -19.48 7.08
C ALA A 103 6.39 -20.57 8.12
N MET A 104 5.68 -20.58 9.24
CA MET A 104 5.82 -21.56 10.32
C MET A 104 4.52 -21.68 11.12
N SER A 105 4.44 -22.74 11.92
CA SER A 105 3.39 -22.92 12.91
C SER A 105 3.56 -21.99 14.11
N ALA A 106 2.47 -21.76 14.86
CA ALA A 106 2.51 -20.96 16.08
C ALA A 106 3.48 -21.51 17.14
N GLU A 107 3.62 -22.84 17.22
CA GLU A 107 4.53 -23.49 18.17
C GLU A 107 6.00 -23.28 17.80
N GLU A 108 6.37 -23.38 16.51
CA GLU A 108 7.72 -23.10 16.03
C GLU A 108 8.11 -21.64 16.32
N TRP A 109 7.19 -20.70 16.07
CA TRP A 109 7.42 -19.29 16.37
C TRP A 109 7.61 -19.05 17.88
N TRP A 110 6.77 -19.66 18.73
CA TRP A 110 6.86 -19.52 20.18
C TRP A 110 8.19 -20.05 20.76
N LYS A 111 8.82 -21.00 20.09
CA LYS A 111 10.15 -21.53 20.44
C LYS A 111 11.32 -20.68 19.91
N GLY A 112 11.04 -19.53 19.30
CA GLY A 112 12.05 -18.64 18.73
C GLY A 112 12.46 -18.99 17.31
N GLY A 113 11.59 -19.64 16.53
CA GLY A 113 11.83 -19.83 15.10
C GLY A 113 11.83 -18.50 14.34
N GLU A 114 12.82 -18.32 13.47
CA GLU A 114 12.93 -17.20 12.52
C GLU A 114 13.07 -17.80 11.11
N LYS A 115 11.97 -17.82 10.35
CA LYS A 115 11.91 -18.24 8.93
C LYS A 115 11.32 -17.09 8.12
#